data_AF-W9DZZ9-F1
#
_entry.id   AF-W9DZZ9-F1
#
_cell.length_a   1.000
_cell.length_b   1.000
_cell.length_c   1.000
_cell.angle_alpha   90.00
_cell.angle_beta   90.00
_cell.angle_gamma   90.00
#
_symmetry.space_group_name_H-M   'P 1'
#
loop_
_entity.id
_entity.type
_entity.pdbx_description
1 polymer ?
#
loop_
_entity_poly.entity_id
_entity_poly.type
_entity_poly.pdbx_seq_one_letter_code
_entity_poly.pdbx_strand_id
1 'polypeptide(L)'
;MSIKGKTIWYMSVDPSGDKSRTCIDEGYATFDIDIHLMEELGGELQEFSMSFREHKKEEALKEIYQEFDRDFRGDLGREFKKLGKGLDSKEGFQKIVRLNKKVVDFTTRMKNLDELMKDFDEFERQEHFKKIIVDRLMTIESSRLMNWYDDVLRFMNEVEIGDMVIMPLKERGSFAVGKIKGEYEFKNIAPGIKHVRKARWKKRMIFSEDLYSRLPPMQNVFKLSTDAEALALKIIHEQWFIDRAE
;
A
#
# COMPACT_ATOMS: atom_id res chain seq x y z
N MET A 1 23.15 -5.53 -7.94
CA MET A 1 21.78 -5.14 -8.33
C MET A 1 21.26 -4.22 -7.23
N SER A 2 20.91 -2.97 -7.51
CA SER A 2 20.50 -1.99 -6.49
C SER A 2 19.11 -2.34 -5.94
N ILE A 3 19.01 -2.56 -4.62
CA ILE A 3 17.75 -2.72 -3.87
C ILE A 3 17.31 -1.35 -3.30
N LYS A 4 18.05 -0.26 -3.57
CA LYS A 4 17.74 1.07 -3.04
C LYS A 4 16.34 1.51 -3.48
N GLY A 5 15.46 1.75 -2.50
CA GLY A 5 14.12 2.31 -2.67
C GLY A 5 13.01 1.32 -3.02
N LYS A 6 13.19 0.01 -2.77
CA LYS A 6 12.15 -1.01 -3.02
C LYS A 6 11.74 -1.73 -1.75
N THR A 7 10.43 -1.91 -1.57
CA THR A 7 9.83 -2.50 -0.37
C THR A 7 9.97 -4.03 -0.39
N ILE A 8 10.17 -4.63 0.79
CA ILE A 8 10.08 -6.08 0.97
C ILE A 8 8.74 -6.42 1.60
N TRP A 9 7.95 -7.22 0.88
CA TRP A 9 6.66 -7.71 1.31
C TRP A 9 6.78 -9.15 1.80
N TYR A 10 6.12 -9.48 2.89
CA TYR A 10 5.80 -10.85 3.25
C TYR A 10 4.46 -11.24 2.60
N MET A 11 4.40 -12.43 2.02
CA MET A 11 3.20 -12.98 1.39
C MET A 11 3.03 -14.46 1.73
N SER A 12 2.08 -14.79 2.61
CA SER A 12 1.73 -16.17 2.95
C SER A 12 0.57 -16.66 2.10
N VAL A 13 0.71 -17.83 1.46
CA VAL A 13 -0.30 -18.39 0.51
C VAL A 13 -1.21 -19.44 1.15
N ASP A 14 -0.70 -20.17 2.13
CA ASP A 14 -1.45 -21.12 2.91
C ASP A 14 -0.65 -21.49 4.17
N PRO A 15 -1.29 -21.75 5.32
CA PRO A 15 -0.60 -22.21 6.52
C PRO A 15 0.17 -23.52 6.33
N SER A 16 -0.25 -24.36 5.36
CA SER A 16 0.41 -25.64 5.03
C SER A 16 1.63 -25.52 4.11
N GLY A 17 1.84 -24.37 3.45
CA GLY A 17 2.89 -24.12 2.46
C GLY A 17 2.82 -24.96 1.17
N ASP A 18 1.75 -25.72 0.94
CA ASP A 18 1.60 -26.59 -0.24
C ASP A 18 1.35 -25.75 -1.51
N LYS A 19 0.66 -24.62 -1.37
CA LYS A 19 0.41 -23.71 -2.49
C LYS A 19 1.59 -22.80 -2.79
N SER A 20 2.43 -22.48 -1.80
CA SER A 20 3.64 -21.67 -1.99
C SER A 20 4.53 -22.26 -3.10
N ARG A 21 4.69 -23.59 -3.14
CA ARG A 21 5.51 -24.25 -4.17
C ARG A 21 4.94 -24.11 -5.57
N THR A 22 3.63 -24.30 -5.72
CA THR A 22 2.91 -24.08 -6.98
C THR A 22 3.11 -22.66 -7.49
N CYS A 23 3.01 -21.66 -6.61
CA CYS A 23 3.22 -20.26 -6.96
C CYS A 23 4.66 -19.98 -7.42
N ILE A 24 5.63 -20.63 -6.76
CA ILE A 24 7.05 -20.52 -7.12
C ILE A 24 7.35 -21.12 -8.49
N ASP A 25 6.77 -22.28 -8.78
CA ASP A 25 6.98 -22.99 -10.04
C ASP A 25 6.29 -22.29 -11.21
N GLU A 26 5.06 -21.80 -11.01
CA GLU A 26 4.29 -21.06 -12.02
C GLU A 26 4.75 -19.60 -12.20
N GLY A 27 5.62 -19.09 -11.32
CA GLY A 27 6.18 -17.74 -11.44
C GLY A 27 5.20 -16.63 -11.02
N TYR A 28 4.39 -16.90 -9.99
CA TYR A 28 3.42 -15.97 -9.44
C TYR A 28 3.62 -15.78 -7.94
N ALA A 29 3.28 -14.59 -7.46
CA ALA A 29 3.04 -14.31 -6.06
C ALA A 29 1.53 -14.14 -5.84
N THR A 30 1.05 -14.61 -4.71
CA THR A 30 -0.36 -14.58 -4.26
C THR A 30 -0.31 -14.59 -2.74
N PHE A 31 -1.47 -14.53 -2.10
CA PHE A 31 -1.62 -14.73 -0.67
C PHE A 31 -2.86 -15.56 -0.37
N ASP A 32 -2.94 -16.06 0.86
CA ASP A 32 -4.10 -16.80 1.34
C ASP A 32 -5.22 -15.83 1.63
N ILE A 33 -6.34 -16.04 0.97
CA ILE A 33 -7.63 -15.55 1.41
C ILE A 33 -8.47 -16.80 1.41
N ASP A 34 -9.08 -17.14 2.54
CA ASP A 34 -9.88 -18.36 2.66
C ASP A 34 -10.74 -18.56 1.42
N ILE A 35 -10.40 -19.64 0.72
CA ILE A 35 -10.48 -19.85 -0.73
C ILE A 35 -11.90 -19.77 -1.29
N HIS A 36 -12.91 -19.78 -0.43
CA HIS A 36 -14.31 -19.84 -0.85
C HIS A 36 -14.87 -18.45 -1.16
N LEU A 37 -14.35 -17.39 -0.54
CA LEU A 37 -14.87 -16.03 -0.71
C LEU A 37 -14.53 -15.39 -2.05
N MET A 38 -13.32 -15.65 -2.54
CA MET A 38 -12.71 -14.85 -3.59
C MET A 38 -12.92 -15.42 -4.99
N GLU A 39 -13.24 -16.72 -5.07
CA GLU A 39 -13.63 -17.30 -6.35
C GLU A 39 -14.90 -16.65 -6.92
N GLU A 40 -15.80 -16.17 -6.06
CA GLU A 40 -17.06 -15.54 -6.44
C GLU A 40 -16.98 -14.01 -6.61
N LEU A 41 -15.92 -13.37 -6.09
CA LEU A 41 -15.76 -11.91 -6.03
C LEU A 41 -14.63 -11.37 -6.93
N GLY A 42 -14.02 -12.24 -7.73
CA GLY A 42 -12.83 -11.90 -8.51
C GLY A 42 -13.04 -10.77 -9.52
N GLY A 43 -14.22 -10.71 -10.13
CA GLY A 43 -14.60 -9.64 -11.07
C GLY A 43 -14.73 -8.30 -10.36
N GLU A 44 -15.50 -8.24 -9.28
CA GLU A 44 -15.71 -7.03 -8.49
C GLU A 44 -14.40 -6.49 -7.92
N LEU A 45 -13.52 -7.38 -7.46
CA LEU A 45 -12.22 -6.96 -6.95
C LEU A 45 -11.28 -6.52 -8.07
N GLN A 46 -11.33 -7.16 -9.24
CA GLN A 46 -10.58 -6.66 -10.39
C GLN A 46 -11.06 -5.26 -10.81
N GLU A 47 -12.36 -5.05 -10.91
CA GLU A 47 -12.94 -3.72 -11.16
C GLU A 47 -12.57 -2.72 -10.05
N PHE A 48 -12.62 -3.14 -8.79
CA PHE A 48 -12.19 -2.33 -7.64
C PHE A 48 -10.70 -1.96 -7.70
N SER A 49 -9.81 -2.84 -8.18
CA SER A 49 -8.39 -2.49 -8.39
C SER A 49 -8.22 -1.45 -9.49
N MET A 50 -8.99 -1.56 -10.58
CA MET A 50 -8.92 -0.64 -11.70
C MET A 50 -9.46 0.72 -11.30
N SER A 51 -10.60 0.74 -10.61
CA SER A 51 -11.19 1.97 -10.11
C SER A 51 -10.29 2.65 -9.08
N PHE A 52 -9.52 1.93 -8.27
CA PHE A 52 -8.55 2.54 -7.35
C PHE A 52 -7.42 3.30 -8.08
N ARG A 53 -6.99 2.79 -9.24
CA ARG A 53 -5.97 3.46 -10.06
C ARG A 53 -6.53 4.68 -10.80
N GLU A 54 -7.82 4.64 -11.11
CA GLU A 54 -8.53 5.71 -11.83
C GLU A 54 -9.23 6.72 -10.91
N HIS A 55 -9.42 6.40 -9.62
CA HIS A 55 -10.00 7.28 -8.62
C HIS A 55 -9.03 8.41 -8.24
N LYS A 56 -8.94 9.36 -9.15
CA LYS A 56 -8.88 10.75 -8.78
C LYS A 56 -10.31 11.21 -8.55
N LYS A 57 -10.73 11.36 -7.29
CA LYS A 57 -11.90 12.17 -6.93
C LYS A 57 -11.60 13.65 -7.22
N GLU A 58 -11.30 13.97 -8.47
CA GLU A 58 -10.78 15.26 -8.93
C GLU A 58 -11.89 16.31 -9.12
N GLU A 59 -13.17 15.92 -9.09
CA GLU A 59 -14.26 16.76 -9.62
C GLU A 59 -15.09 17.44 -8.53
N ALA A 60 -15.65 16.71 -7.56
CA ALA A 60 -16.34 17.32 -6.40
C ALA A 60 -15.36 18.12 -5.49
N LEU A 61 -14.10 17.66 -5.42
CA LEU A 61 -13.05 18.31 -4.63
C LEU A 61 -12.43 19.52 -5.34
N LYS A 62 -12.51 19.56 -6.67
CA LYS A 62 -12.14 20.77 -7.44
C LYS A 62 -12.98 21.95 -7.00
N GLU A 63 -14.27 21.74 -6.74
CA GLU A 63 -15.17 22.84 -6.38
C GLU A 63 -14.84 23.40 -4.99
N ILE A 64 -14.66 22.54 -3.99
CA ILE A 64 -14.26 22.94 -2.63
C ILE A 64 -12.88 23.62 -2.65
N TYR A 65 -11.92 23.06 -3.39
CA TYR A 65 -10.60 23.64 -3.56
C TYR A 65 -10.64 25.00 -4.28
N GLN A 66 -11.46 25.12 -5.33
CA GLN A 66 -11.61 26.35 -6.10
C GLN A 66 -12.32 27.45 -5.32
N GLU A 67 -13.32 27.11 -4.51
CA GLU A 67 -14.00 28.05 -3.64
C GLU A 67 -13.05 28.56 -2.56
N PHE A 68 -12.32 27.65 -1.90
CA PHE A 68 -11.37 27.99 -0.86
C PHE A 68 -10.15 28.80 -1.38
N ASP A 69 -9.59 28.45 -2.55
CA ASP A 69 -8.50 29.22 -3.20
C ASP A 69 -8.98 30.62 -3.63
N ARG A 70 -10.23 30.74 -4.10
CA ARG A 70 -10.84 32.03 -4.49
C ARG A 70 -10.94 32.97 -3.30
N ASP A 71 -11.43 32.47 -2.16
CA ASP A 71 -11.55 33.26 -0.94
C ASP A 71 -10.18 33.70 -0.41
N PHE A 72 -9.21 32.79 -0.42
CA PHE A 72 -7.84 33.09 0.00
C PHE A 72 -7.17 34.14 -0.89
N ARG A 73 -7.24 34.01 -2.22
CA ARG A 73 -6.72 35.01 -3.16
C ARG A 73 -7.41 36.36 -3.00
N GLY A 74 -8.72 36.34 -2.72
CA GLY A 74 -9.50 37.54 -2.40
C GLY A 74 -8.95 38.25 -1.16
N ASP A 75 -8.71 37.53 -0.08
CA ASP A 75 -8.16 38.06 1.16
C ASP A 75 -6.72 38.55 1.00
N LEU A 76 -5.86 37.78 0.34
CA LEU A 76 -4.49 38.18 0.03
C LEU A 76 -4.45 39.44 -0.83
N GLY A 77 -5.26 39.51 -1.88
CA GLY A 77 -5.32 40.68 -2.77
C GLY A 77 -5.79 41.94 -2.05
N ARG A 78 -6.75 41.82 -1.12
CA ARG A 78 -7.20 42.92 -0.25
C ARG A 78 -6.08 43.40 0.68
N GLU A 79 -5.33 42.49 1.27
CA GLU A 79 -4.24 42.83 2.20
C GLU A 79 -3.00 43.41 1.46
N PHE A 80 -2.68 42.91 0.28
CA PHE A 80 -1.64 43.48 -0.60
C PHE A 80 -1.98 44.89 -1.08
N LYS A 81 -3.26 45.17 -1.39
CA LYS A 81 -3.69 46.55 -1.71
C LYS A 81 -3.49 47.51 -0.54
N LYS A 82 -3.64 47.05 0.72
CA LYS A 82 -3.40 47.84 1.94
C LYS A 82 -1.91 48.07 2.26
N LEU A 83 -1.01 47.34 1.60
CA LEU A 83 0.45 47.54 1.69
C LEU A 83 0.95 48.70 0.82
N GLY A 84 0.10 49.26 -0.05
CA GLY A 84 0.46 50.38 -0.93
C GLY A 84 0.89 51.63 -0.14
N LYS A 85 2.21 51.86 -0.16
CA LYS A 85 3.02 52.94 0.45
C LYS A 85 3.53 52.63 1.88
N GLY A 86 4.84 52.36 2.00
CA GLY A 86 5.56 52.27 3.27
C GLY A 86 6.23 50.92 3.59
N LEU A 87 6.65 50.15 2.60
CA LEU A 87 7.30 48.83 2.78
C LEU A 87 8.61 48.91 3.59
N ASP A 88 9.37 50.01 3.47
CA ASP A 88 10.64 50.23 4.18
C ASP A 88 10.45 50.75 5.62
N SER A 89 9.20 50.89 6.08
CA SER A 89 8.90 51.31 7.45
C SER A 89 8.78 50.11 8.39
N LYS A 90 9.00 50.35 9.69
CA LYS A 90 8.76 49.36 10.75
C LYS A 90 7.32 48.79 10.72
N GLU A 91 6.35 49.61 10.32
CA GLU A 91 4.96 49.17 10.09
C GLU A 91 4.81 48.29 8.84
N GLY A 92 5.52 48.60 7.76
CA GLY A 92 5.58 47.76 6.56
C GLY A 92 6.09 46.36 6.87
N PHE A 93 7.18 46.27 7.63
CA PHE A 93 7.76 44.99 8.05
C PHE A 93 6.80 44.17 8.94
N GLN A 94 6.11 44.81 9.89
CA GLN A 94 5.09 44.15 10.73
C GLN A 94 3.90 43.63 9.91
N LYS A 95 3.49 44.33 8.85
CA LYS A 95 2.44 43.89 7.93
C LYS A 95 2.87 42.66 7.12
N ILE A 96 4.13 42.62 6.64
CA ILE A 96 4.70 41.45 5.95
C ILE A 96 4.72 40.22 6.87
N VAL A 97 5.15 40.38 8.13
CA VAL A 97 5.18 39.27 9.10
C VAL A 97 3.77 38.70 9.35
N ARG A 98 2.75 39.57 9.47
CA ARG A 98 1.34 39.13 9.61
C ARG A 98 0.84 38.37 8.37
N LEU A 99 1.20 38.83 7.17
CA LEU A 99 0.85 38.16 5.92
C LEU A 99 1.50 36.77 5.83
N ASN A 100 2.78 36.67 6.18
CA ASN A 100 3.47 35.39 6.17
C ASN A 100 2.82 34.39 7.15
N LYS A 101 2.41 34.86 8.33
CA LYS A 101 1.64 34.03 9.28
C LYS A 101 0.34 33.51 8.67
N LYS A 102 -0.43 34.36 7.99
CA LYS A 102 -1.68 33.93 7.30
C LYS A 102 -1.41 32.88 6.21
N VAL A 103 -0.31 33.01 5.46
CA VAL A 103 0.10 32.02 4.44
C VAL A 103 0.48 30.69 5.08
N VAL A 104 1.21 30.70 6.20
CA VAL A 104 1.57 29.49 6.95
C VAL A 104 0.33 28.83 7.55
N ASP A 105 -0.57 29.61 8.15
CA ASP A 105 -1.83 29.12 8.71
C ASP A 105 -2.70 28.48 7.61
N PHE A 106 -2.75 29.09 6.43
CA PHE A 106 -3.44 28.54 5.24
C PHE A 106 -2.83 27.20 4.80
N THR A 107 -1.50 27.14 4.67
CA THR A 107 -0.80 25.93 4.25
C THR A 107 -1.07 24.78 5.24
N THR A 108 -1.13 25.08 6.53
CA THR A 108 -1.45 24.11 7.58
C THR A 108 -2.89 23.60 7.44
N ARG A 109 -3.85 24.48 7.18
CA ARG A 109 -5.26 24.08 6.97
C ARG A 109 -5.44 23.23 5.73
N MET A 110 -4.76 23.57 4.63
CA MET A 110 -4.76 22.77 3.41
C MET A 110 -4.25 21.36 3.67
N LYS A 111 -3.13 21.23 4.41
CA LYS A 111 -2.60 19.94 4.82
C LYS A 111 -3.60 19.14 5.66
N ASN A 112 -4.28 19.79 6.61
CA ASN A 112 -5.28 19.12 7.45
C ASN A 112 -6.51 18.69 6.64
N LEU A 113 -6.94 19.48 5.66
CA LEU A 113 -8.03 19.11 4.76
C LEU A 113 -7.61 17.90 3.91
N ASP A 114 -6.41 17.93 3.33
CA ASP A 114 -5.87 16.80 2.55
C ASP A 114 -5.77 15.52 3.40
N GLU A 115 -5.39 15.62 4.68
CA GLU A 115 -5.36 14.50 5.62
C GLU A 115 -6.78 13.97 5.91
N LEU A 116 -7.72 14.84 6.28
CA LEU A 116 -9.12 14.46 6.53
C LEU A 116 -9.75 13.80 5.28
N MET A 117 -9.40 14.28 4.10
CA MET A 117 -9.88 13.73 2.84
C MET A 117 -9.36 12.31 2.59
N LYS A 118 -8.09 12.03 2.93
CA LYS A 118 -7.54 10.68 2.85
C LYS A 118 -8.26 9.72 3.78
N ASP A 119 -8.54 10.17 5.00
CA ASP A 119 -9.26 9.38 6.00
C ASP A 119 -10.69 9.04 5.53
N PHE A 120 -11.38 10.02 4.93
CA PHE A 120 -12.74 9.80 4.42
C PHE A 120 -12.77 8.86 3.22
N ASP A 121 -11.82 9.01 2.28
CA ASP A 121 -11.68 8.10 1.15
C ASP A 121 -11.34 6.69 1.61
N GLU A 122 -10.47 6.53 2.61
CA GLU A 122 -10.15 5.24 3.19
C GLU A 122 -11.36 4.60 3.87
N PHE A 123 -12.11 5.39 4.63
CA PHE A 123 -13.35 4.94 5.28
C PHE A 123 -14.40 4.48 4.27
N GLU A 124 -14.71 5.28 3.24
CA GLU A 124 -15.68 4.87 2.20
C GLU A 124 -15.25 3.58 1.49
N ARG A 125 -13.95 3.42 1.22
CA ARG A 125 -13.40 2.19 0.61
C ARG A 125 -13.57 0.99 1.52
N GLN A 126 -13.25 1.14 2.80
CA GLN A 126 -13.46 0.09 3.81
C GLN A 126 -14.93 -0.31 3.86
N GLU A 127 -15.86 0.65 3.92
CA GLU A 127 -17.29 0.37 3.99
C GLU A 127 -17.82 -0.28 2.70
N HIS A 128 -17.35 0.15 1.53
CA HIS A 128 -17.73 -0.47 0.26
C HIS A 128 -17.23 -1.91 0.15
N PHE A 129 -15.98 -2.18 0.55
CA PHE A 129 -15.45 -3.54 0.60
C PHE A 129 -16.21 -4.42 1.59
N LYS A 130 -16.47 -3.92 2.81
CA LYS A 130 -17.28 -4.64 3.81
C LYS A 130 -18.65 -4.98 3.26
N LYS A 131 -19.29 -4.03 2.56
CA LYS A 131 -20.59 -4.25 1.92
C LYS A 131 -20.55 -5.37 0.89
N ILE A 132 -19.59 -5.36 -0.03
CA ILE A 132 -19.43 -6.43 -1.05
C ILE A 132 -19.31 -7.82 -0.37
N ILE A 133 -18.54 -7.91 0.71
CA ILE A 133 -18.32 -9.17 1.43
C ILE A 133 -19.58 -9.58 2.22
N VAL A 134 -20.19 -8.66 2.97
CA VAL A 134 -21.37 -8.93 3.81
C VAL A 134 -22.59 -9.31 2.95
N ASP A 135 -22.80 -8.61 1.83
CA ASP A 135 -23.91 -8.87 0.90
C ASP A 135 -23.84 -10.29 0.31
N ARG A 136 -22.63 -10.85 0.16
CA ARG A 136 -22.43 -12.19 -0.40
C ARG A 136 -22.32 -13.31 0.63
N LEU A 137 -21.71 -13.05 1.79
CA LEU A 137 -21.19 -14.13 2.65
C LEU A 137 -21.73 -14.11 4.08
N MET A 138 -22.90 -13.48 4.28
CA MET A 138 -23.73 -13.54 5.50
C MET A 138 -23.06 -14.29 6.66
N THR A 139 -22.37 -13.54 7.54
CA THR A 139 -21.62 -13.97 8.74
C THR A 139 -20.09 -14.15 8.60
N ILE A 140 -19.36 -13.04 8.69
CA ILE A 140 -17.93 -13.03 9.04
C ILE A 140 -17.69 -12.10 10.24
N GLU A 141 -16.75 -12.46 11.11
CA GLU A 141 -16.32 -11.59 12.22
C GLU A 141 -15.64 -10.32 11.68
N SER A 142 -16.01 -9.17 12.23
CA SER A 142 -15.52 -7.86 11.76
C SER A 142 -14.01 -7.70 11.80
N SER A 143 -13.31 -8.31 12.78
CA SER A 143 -11.85 -8.28 12.89
C SER A 143 -11.16 -9.02 11.74
N ARG A 144 -11.69 -10.19 11.37
CA ARG A 144 -11.19 -10.98 10.22
C ARG A 144 -11.44 -10.27 8.90
N LEU A 145 -12.60 -9.61 8.78
CA LEU A 145 -12.94 -8.80 7.62
C LEU A 145 -11.98 -7.62 7.42
N MET A 146 -11.57 -6.95 8.50
CA MET A 146 -10.58 -5.87 8.44
C MET A 146 -9.19 -6.38 8.03
N ASN A 147 -8.74 -7.50 8.57
CA ASN A 147 -7.46 -8.09 8.16
C ASN A 147 -7.46 -8.46 6.67
N TRP A 148 -8.57 -8.99 6.16
CA TRP A 148 -8.72 -9.29 4.75
C TRP A 148 -8.76 -8.05 3.87
N TYR A 149 -9.48 -7.00 4.31
CA TYR A 149 -9.46 -5.72 3.62
C TYR A 149 -8.02 -5.20 3.47
N ASP A 150 -7.26 -5.19 4.56
CA ASP A 150 -5.88 -4.70 4.57
C ASP A 150 -4.98 -5.54 3.64
N ASP A 151 -5.06 -6.87 3.73
CA ASP A 151 -4.25 -7.77 2.91
C ASP A 151 -4.58 -7.61 1.40
N VAL A 152 -5.87 -7.52 1.07
CA VAL A 152 -6.38 -7.31 -0.30
C VAL A 152 -5.95 -5.94 -0.84
N LEU A 153 -6.14 -4.88 -0.06
CA LEU A 153 -5.77 -3.52 -0.44
C LEU A 153 -4.27 -3.41 -0.71
N ARG A 154 -3.44 -3.93 0.20
CA ARG A 154 -1.98 -3.94 0.05
C ARG A 154 -1.57 -4.70 -1.21
N PHE A 155 -2.10 -5.92 -1.38
CA PHE A 155 -1.74 -6.75 -2.52
C PHE A 155 -2.17 -6.11 -3.85
N MET A 156 -3.34 -5.50 -3.93
CA MET A 156 -3.86 -4.94 -5.18
C MET A 156 -3.24 -3.59 -5.52
N ASN A 157 -2.96 -2.74 -4.53
CA ASN A 157 -2.66 -1.33 -4.75
C ASN A 157 -1.27 -0.89 -4.27
N GLU A 158 -0.77 -1.43 -3.16
CA GLU A 158 0.51 -0.98 -2.59
C GLU A 158 1.71 -1.77 -3.09
N VAL A 159 1.52 -3.07 -3.41
CA VAL A 159 2.59 -3.89 -3.98
C VAL A 159 2.90 -3.41 -5.40
N GLU A 160 4.13 -2.94 -5.63
CA GLU A 160 4.52 -2.39 -6.92
C GLU A 160 5.40 -3.33 -7.75
N ILE A 161 5.44 -3.08 -9.06
CA ILE A 161 6.42 -3.71 -9.92
C ILE A 161 7.83 -3.34 -9.44
N GLY A 162 8.61 -4.38 -9.22
CA GLY A 162 9.99 -4.29 -8.81
C GLY A 162 10.22 -4.42 -7.30
N ASP A 163 9.17 -4.48 -6.50
CA ASP A 163 9.26 -4.85 -5.08
C ASP A 163 9.72 -6.29 -4.91
N MET A 164 10.21 -6.59 -3.72
CA MET A 164 10.65 -7.92 -3.33
C MET A 164 9.57 -8.60 -2.50
N VAL A 165 9.44 -9.91 -2.66
CA VAL A 165 8.52 -10.74 -1.89
C VAL A 165 9.29 -11.83 -1.17
N ILE A 166 8.96 -12.03 0.10
CA ILE A 166 9.34 -13.18 0.90
C ILE A 166 8.08 -14.01 1.12
N MET A 167 8.13 -15.26 0.70
CA MET A 167 7.01 -16.20 0.82
C MET A 167 7.45 -17.36 1.71
N PRO A 168 6.73 -17.66 2.79
CA PRO A 168 7.01 -18.83 3.62
C PRO A 168 6.77 -20.12 2.84
N LEU A 169 7.61 -21.10 3.08
CA LEU A 169 7.47 -22.45 2.57
C LEU A 169 6.86 -23.36 3.64
N LYS A 170 6.56 -24.60 3.25
CA LYS A 170 6.05 -25.64 4.14
C LYS A 170 6.97 -25.91 5.32
N GLU A 171 8.28 -25.90 5.07
CA GLU A 171 9.28 -26.08 6.11
C GLU A 171 9.36 -24.81 6.97
N ARG A 172 9.10 -24.93 8.28
CA ARG A 172 9.20 -23.82 9.23
C ARG A 172 10.55 -23.12 9.10
N GLY A 173 10.53 -21.78 9.13
CA GLY A 173 11.73 -20.96 8.99
C GLY A 173 12.31 -20.94 7.57
N SER A 174 11.68 -21.59 6.60
CA SER A 174 12.11 -21.59 5.20
C SER A 174 11.27 -20.63 4.36
N PHE A 175 11.94 -19.91 3.47
CA PHE A 175 11.35 -18.87 2.65
C PHE A 175 11.85 -18.92 1.21
N ALA A 176 10.98 -18.52 0.28
CA ALA A 176 11.36 -18.15 -1.08
C ALA A 176 11.42 -16.62 -1.22
N VAL A 177 12.34 -16.15 -2.05
CA VAL A 177 12.53 -14.73 -2.34
C VAL A 177 12.31 -14.45 -3.82
N GLY A 178 11.35 -13.60 -4.11
CA GLY A 178 10.94 -13.21 -5.46
C GLY A 178 11.00 -11.70 -5.68
N LYS A 179 10.92 -11.30 -6.95
CA LYS A 179 10.74 -9.91 -7.36
C LYS A 179 9.47 -9.78 -8.17
N ILE A 180 8.58 -8.85 -7.82
CA ILE A 180 7.35 -8.59 -8.58
C ILE A 180 7.70 -8.04 -9.96
N LYS A 181 6.99 -8.56 -10.97
CA LYS A 181 7.18 -8.28 -12.40
C LYS A 181 5.91 -7.89 -13.13
N GLY A 182 4.76 -8.19 -12.56
CA GLY A 182 3.46 -7.88 -13.14
C GLY A 182 2.60 -7.10 -12.16
N GLU A 183 1.58 -6.50 -12.72
CA GLU A 183 0.48 -5.93 -11.99
C GLU A 183 -0.38 -7.03 -11.38
N TYR A 184 -1.35 -6.63 -10.56
CA TYR A 184 -2.39 -7.53 -10.07
C TYR A 184 -3.25 -8.02 -11.23
N GLU A 185 -3.50 -9.32 -11.27
CA GLU A 185 -4.35 -9.99 -12.25
C GLU A 185 -5.28 -10.98 -11.52
N PHE A 186 -6.55 -10.99 -11.90
CA PHE A 186 -7.45 -12.09 -11.55
C PHE A 186 -7.38 -13.15 -12.66
N LYS A 187 -6.67 -14.24 -12.39
CA LYS A 187 -6.41 -15.32 -13.35
C LYS A 187 -6.30 -16.65 -12.63
N ASN A 188 -7.04 -17.65 -13.09
CA ASN A 188 -6.96 -19.01 -12.55
C ASN A 188 -5.65 -19.69 -12.99
N ILE A 189 -4.70 -19.85 -12.08
CA ILE A 189 -3.42 -20.54 -12.33
C ILE A 189 -3.47 -21.98 -11.82
N ALA A 190 -4.10 -22.19 -10.66
CA ALA A 190 -4.28 -23.48 -10.03
C ALA A 190 -5.49 -23.43 -9.07
N PRO A 191 -6.03 -24.58 -8.63
CA PRO A 191 -7.14 -24.60 -7.67
C PRO A 191 -6.85 -23.75 -6.43
N GLY A 192 -7.71 -22.77 -6.17
CA GLY A 192 -7.54 -21.81 -5.08
C GLY A 192 -6.37 -20.84 -5.21
N ILE A 193 -5.84 -20.61 -6.43
CA ILE A 193 -4.86 -19.56 -6.77
C ILE A 193 -5.40 -18.78 -7.98
N LYS A 194 -6.12 -17.69 -7.68
CA LYS A 194 -6.74 -16.81 -8.69
C LYS A 194 -6.29 -15.35 -8.64
N HIS A 195 -5.79 -14.87 -7.51
CA HIS A 195 -5.36 -13.48 -7.31
C HIS A 195 -3.85 -13.41 -7.37
N VAL A 196 -3.31 -13.03 -8.53
CA VAL A 196 -1.89 -13.23 -8.78
C VAL A 196 -1.18 -11.96 -9.21
N ARG A 197 0.10 -11.90 -8.90
CA ARG A 197 1.06 -10.99 -9.50
C ARG A 197 2.19 -11.80 -10.08
N LYS A 198 2.60 -11.51 -11.31
CA LYS A 198 3.76 -12.19 -11.89
C LYS A 198 5.00 -11.90 -11.06
N ALA A 199 5.75 -12.93 -10.69
CA ALA A 199 6.93 -12.84 -9.86
C ALA A 199 8.10 -13.60 -10.48
N ARG A 200 9.29 -13.00 -10.43
CA ARG A 200 10.53 -13.70 -10.73
C ARG A 200 11.19 -14.17 -9.45
N TRP A 201 11.05 -15.45 -9.16
CA TRP A 201 11.71 -16.11 -8.04
C TRP A 201 13.22 -16.15 -8.25
N LYS A 202 13.97 -15.63 -7.28
CA LYS A 202 15.44 -15.55 -7.35
C LYS A 202 16.09 -16.65 -6.53
N LYS A 203 15.62 -16.88 -5.31
CA LYS A 203 16.06 -17.96 -4.44
C LYS A 203 14.83 -18.68 -3.94
N ARG A 204 14.78 -19.99 -4.17
CA ARG A 204 13.58 -20.79 -3.93
C ARG A 204 13.51 -21.34 -2.50
N MET A 205 14.63 -21.32 -1.77
CA MET A 205 14.70 -21.77 -0.38
C MET A 205 15.83 -21.04 0.35
N ILE A 206 15.49 -20.40 1.46
CA ILE A 206 16.35 -19.68 2.39
C ILE A 206 15.86 -20.04 3.79
N PHE A 207 16.75 -20.45 4.68
CA PHE A 207 16.38 -20.73 6.08
C PHE A 207 16.76 -19.58 7.01
N SER A 208 15.84 -19.14 7.87
CA SER A 208 16.08 -18.17 8.95
C SER A 208 14.99 -18.23 10.03
N GLU A 209 15.30 -18.85 11.16
CA GLU A 209 14.41 -18.84 12.33
C GLU A 209 14.25 -17.43 12.93
N ASP A 210 15.31 -16.62 12.87
CA ASP A 210 15.29 -15.23 13.34
C ASP A 210 14.27 -14.38 12.57
N LEU A 211 14.24 -14.51 11.23
CA LEU A 211 13.25 -13.81 10.41
C LEU A 211 11.84 -14.31 10.73
N TYR A 212 11.66 -15.63 10.87
CA TYR A 212 10.37 -16.24 11.20
C TYR A 212 9.80 -15.71 12.51
N SER A 213 10.62 -15.58 13.55
CA SER A 213 10.20 -15.10 14.87
C SER A 213 9.67 -13.66 14.89
N ARG A 214 9.94 -12.87 13.84
CA ARG A 214 9.53 -11.46 13.71
C ARG A 214 8.29 -11.27 12.85
N LEU A 215 7.73 -12.36 12.31
CA LEU A 215 6.54 -12.29 11.46
C LEU A 215 5.26 -12.24 12.30
N PRO A 216 4.32 -11.33 12.01
CA PRO A 216 3.01 -11.32 12.63
C PRO A 216 2.23 -12.62 12.32
N PRO A 217 1.50 -13.17 13.30
CA PRO A 217 0.86 -14.49 13.19
C PRO A 217 -0.45 -14.52 12.39
N MET A 218 -1.02 -13.37 12.00
CA MET A 218 -2.40 -13.28 11.47
C MET A 218 -2.56 -12.42 10.22
N GLN A 219 -1.46 -11.99 9.58
CA GLN A 219 -1.50 -11.22 8.34
C GLN A 219 -0.84 -12.00 7.22
N ASN A 220 -1.52 -12.05 6.07
CA ASN A 220 -1.01 -12.77 4.91
C ASN A 220 -0.21 -11.86 3.99
N VAL A 221 -0.45 -10.53 4.02
CA VAL A 221 0.29 -9.55 3.22
C VAL A 221 0.66 -8.33 4.06
N PHE A 222 1.96 -8.15 4.29
CA PHE A 222 2.44 -6.97 5.00
C PHE A 222 3.85 -6.57 4.57
N LYS A 223 4.15 -5.28 4.74
CA LYS A 223 5.49 -4.75 4.61
C LYS A 223 6.31 -5.18 5.83
N LEU A 224 7.50 -5.72 5.58
CA LEU A 224 8.42 -6.04 6.68
C LEU A 224 8.77 -4.79 7.48
N SER A 225 8.87 -4.93 8.80
CA SER A 225 9.41 -3.89 9.65
C SER A 225 10.87 -3.59 9.28
N THR A 226 11.35 -2.39 9.61
CA THR A 226 12.71 -1.95 9.26
C THR A 226 13.79 -2.95 9.70
N ASP A 227 13.63 -3.56 10.87
CA ASP A 227 14.57 -4.54 11.41
C ASP A 227 14.47 -5.91 10.71
N ALA A 228 13.27 -6.38 10.40
CA ALA A 228 13.05 -7.62 9.64
C ALA A 228 13.50 -7.47 8.17
N GLU A 229 13.29 -6.29 7.58
CA GLU A 229 13.76 -5.93 6.24
C GLU A 229 15.29 -5.95 6.18
N ALA A 230 15.96 -5.30 7.14
CA ALA A 230 17.42 -5.30 7.22
C ALA A 230 18.00 -6.72 7.37
N LEU A 231 17.36 -7.56 8.20
CA LEU A 231 17.74 -8.95 8.37
C LEU A 231 17.54 -9.75 7.07
N ALA A 232 16.38 -9.60 6.43
CA ALA A 232 16.09 -10.24 5.15
C ALA A 232 17.10 -9.86 4.07
N LEU A 233 17.43 -8.57 3.95
CA LEU A 233 18.44 -8.08 3.01
C LEU A 233 19.81 -8.67 3.29
N LYS A 234 20.20 -8.77 4.56
CA LYS A 234 21.46 -9.39 4.97
C LYS A 234 21.50 -10.86 4.55
N ILE A 235 20.46 -11.63 4.86
CA ILE A 235 20.37 -13.06 4.50
C ILE A 235 20.41 -13.24 2.97
N ILE A 236 19.62 -12.44 2.26
CA ILE A 236 19.59 -12.43 0.79
C ILE A 236 21.00 -12.14 0.25
N HIS A 237 21.69 -11.16 0.80
CA HIS A 237 23.04 -10.79 0.36
C HIS A 237 24.07 -11.88 0.67
N GLU A 238 24.13 -12.39 1.90
CA GLU A 238 25.09 -13.42 2.33
C GLU A 238 24.93 -14.71 1.52
N GLN A 239 23.68 -15.16 1.34
CA GLN A 239 23.41 -16.36 0.55
C GLN A 239 23.49 -16.14 -0.96
N TRP A 240 23.66 -14.90 -1.46
CA TRP A 240 23.91 -14.62 -2.88
C TRP A 240 25.40 -14.71 -3.27
N PHE A 241 26.33 -14.58 -2.31
CA PHE A 241 27.76 -14.71 -2.60
C PHE A 241 28.25 -16.15 -2.57
N ILE A 242 27.55 -17.04 -1.86
CA ILE A 242 27.89 -18.47 -1.80
C ILE A 242 27.65 -19.14 -3.16
N ASP A 243 26.53 -18.82 -3.84
CA ASP A 243 26.17 -19.41 -5.15
C ASP A 243 27.02 -18.90 -6.34
N ARG A 244 28.04 -18.04 -6.12
CA ARG A 244 28.98 -17.57 -7.16
C ARG A 244 30.41 -18.09 -6.97
N ALA A 245 30.66 -18.85 -5.90
CA ALA A 245 31.95 -19.45 -5.59
C ALA A 245 32.00 -20.95 -5.94
N GLU A 246 30.88 -21.52 -6.41
CA GLU A 246 30.75 -22.83 -7.06
C GLU A 246 30.52 -22.66 -8.56
#